data_AF-A0AAJ7UC37-F1
#
_entry.id   AF-A0AAJ7UC37-F1
#
_cell.length_a   1.000
_cell.length_b   1.000
_cell.length_c   1.000
_cell.angle_alpha   90.00
_cell.angle_beta   90.00
_cell.angle_gamma   90.00
#
_symmetry.space_group_name_H-M   'P 1'
#
loop_
_entity.id
_entity.type
_entity.pdbx_description
1 polymer ?
#
loop_
_entity_poly.entity_id
_entity_poly.type
_entity_poly.pdbx_seq_one_letter_code
_entity_poly.pdbx_strand_id
1 'polypeptide(L)'
;MATKGRLVPFLIPSLLLLLLLLPFLAFPAGAWGPGGSLPHAWLEPEMRGGGEVPLYPVYPVDPLGPTPDESPCAPLLVEFARRSAELALCSLRHARPLRLCGSCVIQQWSANRTYGMILTTVQVNNETCERTLLRSDRLQLVYQQHSFSQGLWDAASCEACLVNGTNGTREVASWMISFMQQLNKTRTCFHENSLVPRYDLEGNVKHSAVCNNCRTAYNTLGKMYAELQKNGSLCIDLEDAMNTTRQLWSVQFNCVEYCSDTPSVLAVSIFMCMLPIFFYMSSVIHSRQRKRRLVTSKRMKSTNSSASLHRAQAQ
;
A
#
# COMPACT_ATOMS: atom_id res chain seq x y z
N MET A 1 -62.08 -9.98 -46.39
CA MET A 1 -61.58 -8.74 -45.75
C MET A 1 -60.96 -9.18 -44.42
N ALA A 2 -59.63 -9.15 -44.21
CA ALA A 2 -58.78 -7.96 -44.01
C ALA A 2 -59.25 -7.16 -42.76
N THR A 3 -58.46 -6.87 -41.70
CA THR A 3 -57.05 -7.15 -41.33
C THR A 3 -57.00 -7.44 -39.80
N LYS A 4 -55.91 -7.54 -39.02
CA LYS A 4 -54.44 -7.34 -39.17
C LYS A 4 -53.73 -8.13 -38.04
N GLY A 5 -52.57 -8.75 -38.28
CA GLY A 5 -51.74 -9.38 -37.23
C GLY A 5 -50.43 -8.63 -37.01
N ARG A 6 -50.04 -8.33 -35.75
CA ARG A 6 -48.72 -7.75 -35.42
C ARG A 6 -47.72 -8.86 -35.09
N LEU A 7 -46.67 -9.00 -35.89
CA LEU A 7 -45.42 -9.62 -35.44
C LEU A 7 -44.63 -8.60 -34.62
N VAL A 8 -43.97 -9.07 -33.56
CA VAL A 8 -42.83 -8.41 -32.90
C VAL A 8 -41.70 -9.44 -32.84
N PRO A 9 -40.48 -9.12 -33.31
CA PRO A 9 -39.46 -10.14 -33.54
C PRO A 9 -38.65 -10.52 -32.28
N PHE A 10 -38.40 -11.82 -32.13
CA PHE A 10 -37.48 -12.41 -31.15
C PHE A 10 -36.01 -12.16 -31.55
N LEU A 11 -35.49 -10.94 -31.36
CA LEU A 11 -34.09 -10.58 -31.72
C LEU A 11 -33.21 -10.11 -30.54
N ILE A 12 -33.78 -9.97 -29.35
CA ILE A 12 -33.09 -9.34 -28.21
C ILE A 12 -31.98 -10.20 -27.55
N PRO A 13 -32.10 -11.54 -27.34
CA PRO A 13 -31.10 -12.27 -26.56
C PRO A 13 -29.77 -12.51 -27.31
N SER A 14 -29.79 -12.52 -28.65
CA SER A 14 -28.58 -12.74 -29.46
C SER A 14 -27.69 -11.50 -29.57
N LEU A 15 -28.27 -10.29 -29.44
CA LEU A 15 -27.51 -9.04 -29.50
C LEU A 15 -26.72 -8.79 -28.20
N LEU A 16 -27.29 -9.13 -27.05
CA LEU A 16 -26.61 -9.05 -25.75
C LEU A 16 -25.41 -10.00 -25.65
N LEU A 17 -25.50 -11.18 -26.25
CA LEU A 17 -24.39 -12.14 -26.29
C LEU A 17 -23.24 -11.64 -27.17
N LEU A 18 -23.54 -10.90 -28.26
CA LEU A 18 -22.53 -10.24 -29.09
C LEU A 18 -21.86 -9.07 -28.36
N LEU A 19 -22.64 -8.25 -27.65
CA LEU A 19 -22.15 -7.08 -26.90
C LEU A 19 -21.18 -7.46 -25.76
N LEU A 20 -21.34 -8.64 -25.15
CA LEU A 20 -20.43 -9.15 -24.12
C LEU A 20 -19.09 -9.69 -24.67
N LEU A 21 -18.97 -9.93 -25.98
CA LEU A 21 -17.74 -10.41 -26.62
C LEU A 21 -16.90 -9.29 -27.27
N LEU A 22 -17.49 -8.12 -27.50
CA LEU A 22 -16.79 -6.96 -28.08
C LEU A 22 -15.57 -6.43 -27.30
N PRO A 23 -15.44 -6.55 -25.96
CA PRO A 23 -14.24 -6.09 -25.25
C PRO A 23 -12.94 -6.84 -25.64
N PHE A 24 -13.05 -8.04 -26.21
CA PHE A 24 -11.90 -8.90 -26.51
C PHE A 24 -11.37 -8.81 -27.94
N LEU A 25 -11.98 -7.99 -28.81
CA LEU A 25 -11.59 -7.86 -30.23
C LEU A 25 -11.05 -6.46 -30.59
N ALA A 26 -10.85 -5.58 -29.62
CA ALA A 26 -10.47 -4.18 -29.83
C ALA A 26 -9.18 -3.76 -29.10
N PHE A 27 -8.09 -4.49 -29.31
CA PHE A 27 -6.73 -4.00 -29.06
C PHE A 27 -5.80 -4.41 -30.21
N PRO A 28 -5.49 -3.51 -31.16
CA PRO A 28 -4.49 -3.78 -32.19
C PRO A 28 -3.08 -3.68 -31.57
N ALA A 29 -2.24 -4.67 -31.87
CA ALA A 29 -0.81 -4.57 -31.63
C ALA A 29 -0.15 -3.70 -32.71
N GLY A 30 0.86 -2.93 -32.31
CA GLY A 30 1.88 -2.40 -33.22
C GLY A 30 1.58 -1.03 -33.85
N ALA A 31 2.10 0.03 -33.22
CA ALA A 31 2.54 1.23 -33.91
C ALA A 31 3.97 1.57 -33.46
N TRP A 32 4.96 1.20 -34.28
CA TRP A 32 6.34 1.68 -34.17
C TRP A 32 6.46 3.03 -34.90
N GLY A 33 7.23 3.98 -34.34
CA GLY A 33 7.53 5.27 -34.98
C GLY A 33 8.52 6.07 -34.13
N PRO A 34 9.65 6.58 -34.67
CA PRO A 34 10.84 6.83 -33.84
C PRO A 34 11.17 8.31 -33.61
N GLY A 35 12.15 8.55 -32.73
CA GLY A 35 13.01 9.75 -32.76
C GLY A 35 12.61 10.86 -31.78
N GLY A 36 13.44 11.09 -30.77
CA GLY A 36 13.20 12.10 -29.74
C GLY A 36 14.36 12.23 -28.75
N SER A 37 15.60 12.30 -29.25
CA SER A 37 16.79 12.49 -28.42
C SER A 37 16.77 13.86 -27.74
N LEU A 38 16.52 13.88 -26.43
CA LEU A 38 16.76 15.05 -25.58
C LEU A 38 18.17 14.94 -24.98
N PRO A 39 19.06 15.93 -25.19
CA PRO A 39 20.42 15.85 -24.69
C PRO A 39 20.47 16.02 -23.16
N HIS A 40 21.32 15.21 -22.52
CA HIS A 40 21.80 15.47 -21.16
C HIS A 40 22.55 16.81 -21.14
N ALA A 41 21.96 17.81 -20.47
CA ALA A 41 22.60 19.11 -20.22
C ALA A 41 22.12 19.69 -18.88
N TRP A 42 22.35 18.94 -17.80
CA TRP A 42 22.36 19.52 -16.45
C TRP A 42 23.81 19.80 -16.08
N LEU A 43 24.13 21.08 -15.89
CA LEU A 43 25.47 21.51 -15.51
C LEU A 43 25.83 20.93 -14.15
N GLU A 44 27.01 20.29 -14.07
CA GLU A 44 27.73 20.12 -12.82
C GLU A 44 28.24 21.50 -12.37
N PRO A 45 27.90 21.97 -11.15
CA PRO A 45 28.66 23.04 -10.51
C PRO A 45 29.93 22.41 -9.97
N GLU A 46 31.05 22.68 -10.62
CA GLU A 46 32.38 22.24 -10.22
C GLU A 46 32.71 22.82 -8.82
N MET A 47 32.55 22.02 -7.76
CA MET A 47 32.85 22.38 -6.37
C MET A 47 34.37 22.46 -6.14
N ARG A 48 35.01 23.44 -6.78
CA ARG A 48 36.42 23.79 -6.56
C ARG A 48 36.53 24.96 -5.58
N GLY A 49 37.02 24.66 -4.38
CA GLY A 49 37.72 25.62 -3.50
C GLY A 49 36.95 26.88 -3.11
N GLY A 50 36.00 26.76 -2.19
CA GLY A 50 35.51 27.89 -1.38
C GLY A 50 36.12 27.83 0.00
N GLY A 51 36.76 28.92 0.46
CA GLY A 51 37.25 29.03 1.84
C GLY A 51 36.10 29.07 2.86
N GLU A 52 36.45 29.03 4.14
CA GLU A 52 35.50 29.14 5.25
C GLU A 52 34.72 30.47 5.17
N VAL A 53 33.53 30.44 4.56
CA VAL A 53 32.53 31.49 4.72
C VAL A 53 31.92 31.29 6.10
N PRO A 54 32.04 32.25 7.03
CA PRO A 54 31.30 32.18 8.27
C PRO A 54 29.81 32.21 7.94
N LEU A 55 29.10 31.11 8.21
CA LEU A 55 27.67 31.21 8.41
C LEU A 55 27.42 32.19 9.57
N TYR A 56 26.27 32.87 9.52
CA TYR A 56 25.75 33.86 10.48
C TYR A 56 26.61 35.12 10.72
N PRO A 57 26.06 36.33 10.50
CA PRO A 57 26.57 37.50 11.20
C PRO A 57 26.32 37.31 12.71
N VAL A 58 27.39 37.38 13.51
CA VAL A 58 27.26 37.44 14.97
C VAL A 58 26.67 38.80 15.33
N TYR A 59 25.35 38.85 15.51
CA TYR A 59 24.71 39.99 16.16
C TYR A 59 25.29 40.12 17.57
N PRO A 60 25.69 41.34 18.00
CA PRO A 60 26.05 41.58 19.39
C PRO A 60 24.89 41.17 20.30
N VAL A 61 25.19 40.42 21.36
CA VAL A 61 24.20 40.13 22.39
C VAL A 61 23.86 41.45 23.09
N ASP A 62 22.59 41.85 23.08
CA ASP A 62 22.16 43.14 23.64
C ASP A 62 22.54 43.25 25.13
N PRO A 63 23.31 44.27 25.54
CA PRO A 63 23.77 44.44 26.93
C PRO A 63 22.66 44.88 27.91
N LEU A 64 21.40 44.90 27.46
CA LEU A 64 20.20 45.19 28.25
C LEU A 64 19.35 43.94 28.53
N GLY A 65 19.74 42.77 28.02
CA GLY A 65 19.19 41.50 28.51
C GLY A 65 19.80 41.14 29.88
N PRO A 66 19.05 40.47 30.78
CA PRO A 66 19.63 39.98 32.03
C PRO A 66 20.82 39.06 31.71
N THR A 67 21.91 39.22 32.46
CA THR A 67 23.12 38.42 32.23
C THR A 67 22.83 36.93 32.50
N PRO A 68 23.55 35.99 31.85
CA PRO A 68 23.26 34.56 31.97
C PRO A 68 23.35 33.97 33.40
N ASP A 69 23.92 34.73 34.35
CA ASP A 69 24.15 34.33 35.74
C ASP A 69 22.92 34.45 36.65
N GLU A 70 21.88 35.19 36.24
CA GLU A 70 20.80 35.60 37.17
C GLU A 70 19.50 34.78 37.05
N SER A 71 19.40 33.81 36.13
CA SER A 71 18.22 32.93 36.05
C SER A 71 18.54 31.45 35.79
N PRO A 72 17.93 30.50 36.53
CA PRO A 72 18.15 29.07 36.33
C PRO A 72 17.53 28.54 35.01
N CYS A 73 16.78 29.36 34.28
CA CYS A 73 16.13 28.99 33.03
C CYS A 73 17.05 29.16 31.81
N ALA A 74 18.02 30.08 31.85
CA ALA A 74 18.98 30.31 30.77
C ALA A 74 19.76 29.03 30.36
N PRO A 75 20.36 28.25 31.28
CA PRO A 75 21.05 27.00 30.90
C PRO A 75 20.09 25.93 30.34
N LEU A 76 18.84 25.87 30.83
CA LEU A 76 17.82 24.94 30.31
C LEU A 76 17.41 25.30 28.87
N LEU A 77 17.32 26.59 28.54
CA LEU A 77 17.04 27.05 27.18
C LEU A 77 18.18 26.66 26.22
N VAL A 78 19.43 26.88 26.60
CA VAL A 78 20.61 26.52 25.79
C VAL A 78 20.69 25.00 25.58
N GLU A 79 20.47 24.21 26.64
CA GLU A 79 20.46 22.74 26.53
C GLU A 79 19.29 22.27 25.63
N PHE A 80 18.09 22.84 25.75
CA PHE A 80 16.95 22.47 24.90
C PHE A 80 17.20 22.82 23.44
N ALA A 81 17.80 23.99 23.15
CA ALA A 81 18.20 24.37 21.80
C ALA A 81 19.19 23.37 21.20
N ARG A 82 20.21 22.96 21.99
CA ARG A 82 21.17 21.93 21.57
C ARG A 82 20.52 20.58 21.28
N ARG A 83 19.63 20.09 22.17
CA ARG A 83 18.93 18.81 21.96
C ARG A 83 17.97 18.84 20.78
N SER A 84 17.30 19.97 20.55
CA SER A 84 16.44 20.17 19.39
C SER A 84 17.24 20.15 18.08
N ALA A 85 18.43 20.75 18.06
CA ALA A 85 19.33 20.71 16.91
C ALA A 85 19.89 19.30 16.65
N GLU A 86 20.28 18.56 17.71
CA GLU A 86 20.72 17.16 17.62
C GLU A 86 19.63 16.25 17.05
N LEU A 87 18.38 16.43 17.50
CA LEU A 87 17.21 15.72 17.00
C LEU A 87 16.94 16.04 15.53
N ALA A 88 16.85 17.33 15.17
CA ALA A 88 16.61 17.74 13.79
C ALA A 88 17.68 17.22 12.82
N LEU A 89 18.96 17.29 13.21
CA LEU A 89 20.08 16.73 12.45
C LEU A 89 19.95 15.21 12.26
N CYS A 90 19.56 14.48 13.31
CA CYS A 90 19.32 13.04 13.24
C CYS A 90 18.17 12.72 12.27
N SER A 91 17.01 13.38 12.44
CA SER A 91 15.82 13.18 11.61
C SER A 91 16.12 13.41 10.13
N LEU A 92 16.85 14.47 9.79
CA LEU A 92 17.20 14.79 8.41
C LEU A 92 18.22 13.81 7.81
N ARG A 93 19.23 13.38 8.57
CA ARG A 93 20.18 12.33 8.13
C ARG A 93 19.52 10.97 7.91
N HIS A 94 18.43 10.70 8.62
CA HIS A 94 17.66 9.46 8.53
C HIS A 94 16.33 9.61 7.78
N ALA A 95 16.20 10.64 6.92
CA ALA A 95 15.02 10.84 6.09
C ALA A 95 14.96 9.89 4.88
N ARG A 96 16.12 9.47 4.33
CA ARG A 96 16.23 8.55 3.18
C ARG A 96 17.47 7.64 3.30
N PRO A 97 17.32 6.30 3.41
CA PRO A 97 16.08 5.57 3.72
C PRO A 97 15.52 5.97 5.09
N LEU A 98 14.20 5.93 5.27
CA LEU A 98 13.57 6.44 6.49
C LEU A 98 13.91 5.54 7.69
N ARG A 99 14.51 6.13 8.73
CA ARG A 99 14.97 5.44 9.96
C ARG A 99 14.84 6.34 11.21
N LEU A 100 13.79 7.16 11.26
CA LEU A 100 13.57 8.15 12.31
C LEU A 100 13.43 7.48 13.69
N CYS A 101 12.52 6.52 13.81
CA CYS A 101 12.15 5.92 15.08
C CYS A 101 13.29 5.08 15.67
N GLY A 102 13.97 4.29 14.82
CA GLY A 102 15.06 3.42 15.25
C GLY A 102 16.37 4.15 15.53
N SER A 103 16.65 5.25 14.83
CA SER A 103 17.98 5.92 14.89
C SER A 103 17.99 7.16 15.80
N CYS A 104 16.85 7.83 15.98
CA CYS A 104 16.77 9.13 16.68
C CYS A 104 16.08 9.09 18.05
N VAL A 105 15.80 7.89 18.58
CA VAL A 105 15.12 7.71 19.88
C VAL A 105 15.86 8.36 21.06
N ILE A 106 17.19 8.35 21.04
CA ILE A 106 18.00 8.96 22.11
C ILE A 106 17.87 10.49 22.10
N GLN A 107 17.89 11.08 20.91
CA GLN A 107 17.76 12.53 20.71
C GLN A 107 16.34 13.00 21.05
N GLN A 108 15.30 12.25 20.62
CA GLN A 108 13.90 12.53 20.98
C GLN A 108 13.72 12.52 22.50
N TRP A 109 14.16 11.44 23.16
CA TRP A 109 14.06 11.31 24.61
C TRP A 109 14.84 12.42 25.33
N SER A 110 16.03 12.79 24.85
CA SER A 110 16.82 13.87 25.45
C SER A 110 16.17 15.23 25.27
N ALA A 111 15.55 15.53 24.13
CA ALA A 111 14.82 16.78 23.89
C ALA A 111 13.58 16.87 24.80
N ASN A 112 12.76 15.81 24.83
CA ASN A 112 11.56 15.74 25.66
C ASN A 112 11.89 15.80 27.16
N ARG A 113 12.99 15.17 27.60
CA ARG A 113 13.48 15.26 28.98
C ARG A 113 13.88 16.70 29.35
N THR A 114 14.64 17.39 28.50
CA THR A 114 15.02 18.78 28.76
C THR A 114 13.81 19.72 28.77
N TYR A 115 12.86 19.51 27.87
CA TYR A 115 11.59 20.23 27.88
C TYR A 115 10.79 19.98 29.18
N GLY A 116 10.74 18.74 29.67
CA GLY A 116 10.14 18.40 30.97
C GLY A 116 10.82 19.09 32.16
N MET A 117 12.14 19.33 32.09
CA MET A 117 12.85 20.14 33.11
C MET A 117 12.44 21.62 33.04
N ILE A 118 12.21 22.19 31.84
CA ILE A 118 11.69 23.55 31.69
C ILE A 118 10.28 23.69 32.32
N LEU A 119 9.42 22.67 32.15
CA LEU A 119 8.08 22.67 32.75
C LEU A 119 8.08 22.65 34.29
N THR A 120 9.10 22.05 34.89
CA THR A 120 9.13 21.73 36.34
C THR A 120 10.08 22.61 37.16
N THR A 121 11.02 23.32 36.53
CA THR A 121 11.99 24.17 37.23
C THR A 121 11.36 25.49 37.69
N VAL A 122 11.56 25.83 38.97
CA VAL A 122 11.09 27.06 39.61
C VAL A 122 12.27 28.00 39.85
N GLN A 123 12.09 29.28 39.57
CA GLN A 123 13.03 30.36 39.82
C GLN A 123 12.97 30.85 41.28
N VAL A 124 13.97 31.60 41.72
CA VAL A 124 14.09 32.13 43.09
C VAL A 124 12.92 33.06 43.47
N ASN A 125 12.32 33.75 42.49
CA ASN A 125 11.16 34.63 42.64
C ASN A 125 9.80 33.88 42.65
N ASN A 126 9.81 32.54 42.71
CA ASN A 126 8.62 31.66 42.62
C ASN A 126 7.89 31.69 41.26
N GLU A 127 8.53 32.19 40.18
CA GLU A 127 8.06 31.98 38.81
C GLU A 127 8.61 30.67 38.22
N THR A 128 7.86 30.02 37.32
CA THR A 128 8.31 28.79 36.65
C THR A 128 9.01 29.10 35.34
N CYS A 129 10.04 28.32 34.98
CA CYS A 129 10.66 28.42 33.65
C CYS A 129 9.66 28.17 32.52
N GLU A 130 8.58 27.41 32.78
CA GLU A 130 7.41 27.29 31.90
C GLU A 130 6.80 28.67 31.54
N ARG A 131 6.51 29.51 32.54
CA ARG A 131 5.96 30.85 32.28
C ARG A 131 6.98 31.69 31.50
N THR A 132 8.21 31.75 32.00
CA THR A 132 9.27 32.62 31.49
C THR A 132 9.71 32.27 30.06
N LEU A 133 9.79 30.98 29.70
CA LEU A 133 10.30 30.51 28.40
C LEU A 133 9.21 30.05 27.40
N LEU A 134 8.02 29.64 27.87
CA LEU A 134 6.98 29.08 27.00
C LEU A 134 5.74 29.98 26.85
N ARG A 135 5.57 31.00 27.69
CA ARG A 135 4.38 31.87 27.68
C ARG A 135 4.67 33.38 27.62
N SER A 136 5.91 33.82 27.80
CA SER A 136 6.26 35.26 27.79
C SER A 136 6.14 35.94 26.43
N ASP A 137 6.25 35.18 25.34
CA ASP A 137 6.23 35.71 23.98
C ASP A 137 5.04 35.18 23.15
N ARG A 138 4.72 35.88 22.05
CA ARG A 138 3.54 35.57 21.20
C ARG A 138 3.74 34.41 20.23
N LEU A 139 4.99 34.04 19.93
CA LEU A 139 5.35 32.95 19.03
C LEU A 139 5.50 31.62 19.78
N GLN A 140 5.96 31.69 21.03
CA GLN A 140 6.22 30.55 21.93
C GLN A 140 7.19 29.57 21.29
N LEU A 141 8.32 30.07 20.77
CA LEU A 141 9.22 29.31 19.88
C LEU A 141 9.67 27.97 20.47
N VAL A 142 9.97 27.93 21.76
CA VAL A 142 10.38 26.72 22.49
C VAL A 142 9.24 25.68 22.53
N TYR A 143 8.01 26.12 22.79
CA TYR A 143 6.81 25.28 22.74
C TYR A 143 6.54 24.77 21.32
N GLN A 144 6.62 25.64 20.30
CA GLN A 144 6.39 25.27 18.91
C GLN A 144 7.42 24.26 18.42
N GLN A 145 8.70 24.43 18.76
CA GLN A 145 9.77 23.49 18.40
C GLN A 145 9.54 22.10 19.02
N HIS A 146 9.15 22.05 20.30
CA HIS A 146 8.78 20.79 20.96
C HIS A 146 7.53 20.18 20.33
N SER A 147 6.48 20.98 20.09
CA SER A 147 5.21 20.53 19.51
C SER A 147 5.38 19.98 18.09
N PHE A 148 6.20 20.63 17.25
CA PHE A 148 6.57 20.11 15.93
C PHE A 148 7.33 18.79 16.02
N SER A 149 8.33 18.71 16.90
CA SER A 149 9.17 17.52 17.07
C SER A 149 8.36 16.32 17.58
N GLN A 150 7.47 16.55 18.55
CA GLN A 150 6.56 15.54 19.07
C GLN A 150 5.48 15.16 18.04
N GLY A 151 4.91 16.12 17.31
CA GLY A 151 3.94 15.85 16.25
C GLY A 151 4.51 15.01 15.11
N LEU A 152 5.79 15.21 14.75
CA LEU A 152 6.49 14.35 13.80
C LEU A 152 6.68 12.92 14.32
N TRP A 153 7.01 12.78 15.61
CA TRP A 153 7.20 11.49 16.28
C TRP A 153 5.91 10.67 16.39
N ASP A 154 4.81 11.36 16.73
CA ASP A 154 3.48 10.78 16.86
C ASP A 154 2.91 10.41 15.49
N ALA A 155 3.07 11.27 14.48
CA ALA A 155 2.68 10.98 13.09
C ALA A 155 3.46 9.80 12.47
N ALA A 156 4.70 9.60 12.91
CA ALA A 156 5.53 8.45 12.54
C ALA A 156 5.14 7.15 13.26
N SER A 157 4.22 7.21 14.23
CA SER A 157 3.84 6.11 15.13
C SER A 157 5.05 5.44 15.80
N CYS A 158 6.11 6.20 16.10
CA CYS A 158 7.38 5.63 16.58
C CYS A 158 7.22 4.82 17.86
N GLU A 159 6.27 5.20 18.71
CA GLU A 159 5.88 4.50 19.93
C GLU A 159 5.54 3.01 19.71
N ALA A 160 4.99 2.63 18.55
CA ALA A 160 4.66 1.26 18.22
C ALA A 160 5.89 0.34 18.03
N CYS A 161 7.08 0.91 17.82
CA CYS A 161 8.35 0.21 17.58
C CYS A 161 9.30 0.22 18.79
N LEU A 162 8.87 0.78 19.92
CA LEU A 162 9.70 1.07 21.09
C LEU A 162 9.20 0.34 22.33
N VAL A 163 10.12 0.07 23.26
CA VAL A 163 9.84 -0.50 24.57
C VAL A 163 10.35 0.43 25.67
N ASN A 164 9.82 0.25 26.88
CA ASN A 164 10.35 0.93 28.06
C ASN A 164 11.69 0.30 28.45
N GLY A 165 12.73 1.13 28.48
CA GLY A 165 14.08 0.76 28.86
C GLY A 165 14.36 0.96 30.35
N THR A 166 15.62 0.78 30.73
CA THR A 166 16.05 0.99 32.13
C THR A 166 16.06 2.49 32.48
N ASN A 167 15.42 2.86 33.60
CA ASN A 167 15.19 4.24 34.04
C ASN A 167 14.20 5.08 33.21
N GLY A 168 13.24 4.44 32.52
CA GLY A 168 12.20 5.16 31.77
C GLY A 168 12.69 5.83 30.48
N THR A 169 13.84 5.36 29.97
CA THR A 169 14.23 5.55 28.57
C THR A 169 13.25 4.85 27.64
N ARG A 170 13.23 5.26 26.36
CA ARG A 170 12.66 4.44 25.29
C ARG A 170 13.79 3.79 24.50
N GLU A 171 13.64 2.50 24.26
CA GLU A 171 14.63 1.66 23.59
C GLU A 171 13.97 0.94 22.40
N VAL A 172 14.77 0.62 21.37
CA VAL A 172 14.26 -0.05 20.17
C VAL A 172 13.90 -1.49 20.48
N ALA A 173 12.71 -1.94 20.10
CA ALA A 173 12.24 -3.29 20.41
C ALA A 173 13.12 -4.39 19.77
N SER A 174 13.29 -5.52 20.47
CA SER A 174 14.10 -6.65 19.99
C SER A 174 13.61 -7.24 18.66
N TRP A 175 12.29 -7.26 18.43
CA TRP A 175 11.70 -7.67 17.18
C TRP A 175 11.98 -6.69 16.04
N MET A 176 12.08 -5.38 16.32
CA MET A 176 12.40 -4.33 15.35
C MET A 176 13.87 -4.44 14.90
N ILE A 177 14.78 -4.70 15.85
CA ILE A 177 16.18 -5.05 15.54
C ILE A 177 16.24 -6.29 14.64
N SER A 178 15.48 -7.35 14.98
CA SER A 178 15.43 -8.59 14.22
C SER A 178 14.89 -8.39 12.79
N PHE A 179 13.85 -7.57 12.63
CA PHE A 179 13.31 -7.17 11.33
C PHE A 179 14.35 -6.41 10.50
N MET A 180 15.01 -5.40 11.09
CA MET A 180 16.02 -4.60 10.41
C MET A 180 17.25 -5.44 9.99
N GLN A 181 17.63 -6.46 10.76
CA GLN A 181 18.64 -7.44 10.36
C GLN A 181 18.18 -8.28 9.16
N GLN A 182 16.94 -8.78 9.15
CA GLN A 182 16.40 -9.54 8.01
C GLN A 182 16.23 -8.67 6.76
N LEU A 183 15.86 -7.41 6.92
CA LEU A 183 15.81 -6.40 5.87
C LEU A 183 17.21 -6.18 5.25
N ASN A 184 18.23 -5.99 6.08
CA ASN A 184 19.61 -5.83 5.62
C ASN A 184 20.08 -7.08 4.86
N LYS A 185 19.85 -8.30 5.38
CA LYS A 185 20.14 -9.56 4.65
C LYS A 185 19.46 -9.61 3.27
N THR A 186 18.20 -9.18 3.19
CA THR A 186 17.43 -9.15 1.93
C THR A 186 18.02 -8.12 0.95
N ARG A 187 18.37 -6.92 1.43
CA ARG A 187 19.01 -5.86 0.62
C ARG A 187 20.41 -6.25 0.14
N THR A 188 21.22 -6.90 0.98
CA THR A 188 22.53 -7.45 0.61
C THR A 188 22.38 -8.48 -0.50
N CYS A 189 21.43 -9.43 -0.36
CA CYS A 189 21.15 -10.40 -1.42
C CYS A 189 20.74 -9.73 -2.73
N PHE A 190 19.85 -8.72 -2.68
CA PHE A 190 19.45 -7.95 -3.86
C PHE A 190 20.64 -7.26 -4.53
N HIS A 191 21.52 -6.62 -3.76
CA HIS A 191 22.72 -5.95 -4.24
C HIS A 191 23.69 -6.94 -4.90
N GLU A 192 24.08 -8.01 -4.20
CA GLU A 192 25.02 -9.01 -4.71
C GLU A 192 24.53 -9.68 -6.00
N ASN A 193 23.23 -9.98 -6.10
CA ASN A 193 22.66 -10.67 -7.25
C ASN A 193 22.24 -9.71 -8.38
N SER A 194 22.19 -8.39 -8.16
CA SER A 194 21.91 -7.40 -9.22
C SER A 194 23.17 -7.03 -10.02
N LEU A 195 24.36 -7.22 -9.45
CA LEU A 195 25.66 -6.99 -10.11
C LEU A 195 25.98 -7.98 -11.25
N VAL A 196 25.18 -9.03 -11.42
CA VAL A 196 25.33 -10.02 -12.50
C VAL A 196 24.20 -9.84 -13.54
N PRO A 197 24.32 -8.86 -14.47
CA PRO A 197 23.33 -8.68 -15.51
C PRO A 197 23.32 -9.89 -16.43
N ARG A 198 22.17 -10.56 -16.52
CA ARG A 198 21.87 -11.50 -17.60
C ARG A 198 21.00 -10.78 -18.60
N TYR A 199 21.29 -10.91 -19.89
CA TYR A 199 20.46 -10.34 -20.94
C TYR A 199 19.51 -11.43 -21.47
N ASP A 200 18.28 -11.05 -21.83
CA ASP A 200 17.40 -11.91 -22.64
C ASP A 200 17.79 -11.87 -24.13
N LEU A 201 17.01 -12.54 -25.00
CA LEU A 201 17.30 -12.62 -26.42
C LEU A 201 17.08 -11.28 -27.14
N GLU A 202 16.27 -10.41 -26.54
CA GLU A 202 15.96 -9.05 -26.97
C GLU A 202 16.94 -8.01 -26.41
N GLY A 203 17.85 -8.39 -25.51
CA GLY A 203 18.88 -7.52 -24.92
C GLY A 203 18.47 -6.80 -23.63
N ASN A 204 17.33 -7.13 -23.01
CA ASN A 204 16.90 -6.55 -21.74
C ASN A 204 17.55 -7.24 -20.54
N VAL A 205 17.75 -6.51 -19.44
CA VAL A 205 18.33 -7.07 -18.21
C VAL A 205 17.29 -7.94 -17.48
N LYS A 206 17.58 -9.24 -17.39
CA LYS A 206 16.79 -10.26 -16.72
C LYS A 206 17.33 -10.53 -15.31
N HIS A 207 16.68 -9.97 -14.30
CA HIS A 207 17.04 -10.10 -12.88
C HIS A 207 16.72 -11.48 -12.24
N SER A 208 16.68 -12.57 -13.03
CA SER A 208 16.28 -13.89 -12.55
C SER A 208 17.17 -14.46 -11.44
N ALA A 209 18.43 -14.02 -11.35
CA ALA A 209 19.32 -14.37 -10.23
C ALA A 209 18.81 -13.79 -8.90
N VAL A 210 18.40 -12.52 -8.87
CA VAL A 210 17.79 -11.88 -7.69
C VAL A 210 16.50 -12.60 -7.31
N CYS A 211 15.62 -12.85 -8.29
CA CYS A 211 14.33 -13.48 -8.05
C CYS A 211 14.48 -14.90 -7.47
N ASN A 212 15.42 -15.70 -7.97
CA ASN A 212 15.61 -17.07 -7.51
C ASN A 212 16.35 -17.13 -6.17
N ASN A 213 17.48 -16.43 -6.05
CA ASN A 213 18.37 -16.56 -4.89
C ASN A 213 17.84 -15.82 -3.66
N CYS A 214 17.15 -14.68 -3.85
CA CYS A 214 16.67 -13.85 -2.75
C CYS A 214 15.20 -14.12 -2.35
N ARG A 215 14.50 -15.03 -3.06
CA ARG A 215 13.09 -15.38 -2.80
C ARG A 215 12.82 -15.72 -1.34
N THR A 216 13.67 -16.55 -0.76
CA THR A 216 13.52 -17.01 0.64
C THR A 216 13.72 -15.86 1.63
N ALA A 217 14.72 -14.99 1.40
CA ALA A 217 14.97 -13.85 2.26
C ALA A 217 13.81 -12.83 2.22
N TYR A 218 13.32 -12.50 1.02
CA TYR A 218 12.18 -11.63 0.79
C TYR A 218 10.87 -12.19 1.39
N ASN A 219 10.58 -13.48 1.16
CA ASN A 219 9.39 -14.12 1.70
C ASN A 219 9.40 -14.19 3.24
N THR A 220 10.56 -14.46 3.86
CA THR A 220 10.71 -14.44 5.32
C THR A 220 10.48 -13.03 5.88
N LEU A 221 11.07 -12.00 5.25
CA LEU A 221 10.82 -10.60 5.62
C LEU A 221 9.33 -10.24 5.50
N GLY A 222 8.67 -10.66 4.41
CA GLY A 222 7.25 -10.44 4.18
C GLY A 222 6.34 -11.14 5.21
N LYS A 223 6.71 -12.32 5.69
CA LYS A 223 6.01 -13.01 6.78
C LYS A 223 6.13 -12.26 8.10
N MET A 224 7.35 -11.86 8.48
CA MET A 224 7.59 -11.05 9.68
C MET A 224 6.79 -9.74 9.64
N TYR A 225 6.76 -9.05 8.50
CA TYR A 225 5.94 -7.85 8.32
C TYR A 225 4.44 -8.13 8.52
N ALA A 226 3.93 -9.22 7.93
CA ALA A 226 2.51 -9.58 8.02
C ALA A 226 2.09 -9.99 9.45
N GLU A 227 3.00 -10.53 10.26
CA GLU A 227 2.77 -10.80 11.68
C GLU A 227 2.72 -9.50 12.50
N LEU A 228 3.66 -8.58 12.29
CA LEU A 228 3.68 -7.27 12.94
C LEU A 228 2.45 -6.42 12.58
N GLN A 229 2.01 -6.47 11.31
CA GLN A 229 0.81 -5.79 10.84
C GLN A 229 -0.47 -6.30 11.53
N LYS A 230 -0.58 -7.61 11.81
CA LYS A 230 -1.72 -8.17 12.56
C LYS A 230 -1.74 -7.72 14.02
N ASN A 231 -0.57 -7.50 14.61
CA ASN A 231 -0.41 -7.07 15.99
C ASN A 231 -0.57 -5.55 16.18
N GLY A 232 -0.74 -4.79 15.09
CA GLY A 232 -0.82 -3.32 15.12
C GLY A 232 0.50 -2.62 15.46
N SER A 233 1.63 -3.35 15.43
CA SER A 233 2.95 -2.85 15.86
C SER A 233 3.76 -2.35 14.66
N LEU A 234 3.26 -1.32 13.97
CA LEU A 234 3.93 -0.70 12.83
C LEU A 234 4.24 0.78 13.09
N CYS A 235 5.50 1.17 12.87
CA CYS A 235 5.95 2.54 12.76
C CYS A 235 6.45 2.81 11.32
N ILE A 236 6.56 4.08 10.96
CA ILE A 236 6.89 4.50 9.58
C ILE A 236 8.21 3.92 9.04
N ASP A 237 9.20 3.69 9.90
CA ASP A 237 10.48 3.05 9.54
C ASP A 237 10.30 1.66 8.92
N LEU A 238 9.30 0.90 9.38
CA LEU A 238 8.97 -0.44 8.85
C LEU A 238 8.19 -0.36 7.54
N GLU A 239 7.27 0.61 7.46
CA GLU A 239 6.40 0.79 6.30
C GLU A 239 7.19 1.30 5.09
N ASP A 240 8.02 2.34 5.24
CA ASP A 240 8.92 2.84 4.18
C ASP A 240 9.91 1.75 3.74
N ALA A 241 10.49 1.03 4.71
CA ALA A 241 11.41 -0.07 4.42
C ALA A 241 10.76 -1.19 3.62
N MET A 242 9.56 -1.65 4.01
CA MET A 242 8.86 -2.74 3.33
C MET A 242 8.26 -2.28 2.00
N ASN A 243 7.73 -1.06 1.90
CA ASN A 243 7.23 -0.48 0.66
C ASN A 243 8.35 -0.36 -0.38
N THR A 244 9.50 0.21 0.01
CA THR A 244 10.70 0.27 -0.84
C THR A 244 11.14 -1.13 -1.28
N THR A 245 11.23 -2.09 -0.35
CA THR A 245 11.61 -3.48 -0.69
C THR A 245 10.60 -4.17 -1.62
N ARG A 246 9.30 -3.89 -1.51
CA ARG A 246 8.27 -4.37 -2.45
C ARG A 246 8.38 -3.73 -3.83
N GLN A 247 8.67 -2.43 -3.92
CA GLN A 247 8.91 -1.74 -5.20
C GLN A 247 10.13 -2.29 -5.91
N LEU A 248 11.24 -2.53 -5.18
CA LEU A 248 12.43 -3.19 -5.73
C LEU A 248 12.07 -4.59 -6.28
N TRP A 249 11.37 -5.41 -5.49
CA TRP A 249 11.01 -6.78 -5.88
C TRP A 249 10.06 -6.85 -7.08
N SER A 250 9.03 -6.00 -7.12
CA SER A 250 7.95 -6.10 -8.10
C SER A 250 8.14 -5.23 -9.34
N VAL A 251 8.66 -4.01 -9.19
CA VAL A 251 8.81 -3.05 -10.31
C VAL A 251 10.21 -3.14 -10.90
N GLN A 252 11.25 -3.05 -10.07
CA GLN A 252 12.63 -3.01 -10.57
C GLN A 252 13.14 -4.38 -11.03
N PHE A 253 12.91 -5.43 -10.24
CA PHE A 253 13.38 -6.78 -10.57
C PHE A 253 12.32 -7.67 -11.26
N ASN A 254 11.07 -7.24 -11.30
CA ASN A 254 9.92 -7.96 -11.89
C ASN A 254 9.81 -9.42 -11.41
N CYS A 255 10.05 -9.66 -10.11
CA CYS A 255 10.06 -10.99 -9.50
C CYS A 255 8.65 -11.47 -9.05
N VAL A 256 7.57 -10.93 -9.64
CA VAL A 256 6.20 -11.33 -9.33
C VAL A 256 5.81 -12.52 -10.22
N GLU A 257 5.74 -13.70 -9.63
CA GLU A 257 5.10 -14.85 -10.26
C GLU A 257 3.58 -14.75 -10.09
N TYR A 258 2.87 -14.66 -11.21
CA TYR A 258 1.42 -14.78 -11.24
C TYR A 258 1.03 -16.26 -11.20
N CYS A 259 0.31 -16.70 -10.16
CA CYS A 259 -0.31 -18.03 -10.17
C CYS A 259 -1.32 -18.12 -11.32
N SER A 260 -1.09 -19.06 -12.24
CA SER A 260 -1.93 -19.28 -13.42
C SER A 260 -3.19 -20.08 -13.07
N ASP A 261 -4.01 -19.58 -12.16
CA ASP A 261 -5.35 -20.13 -11.85
C ASP A 261 -6.39 -19.77 -12.93
N THR A 262 -5.98 -18.99 -13.95
CA THR A 262 -6.79 -18.54 -15.07
C THR A 262 -7.55 -19.64 -15.81
N PRO A 263 -7.03 -20.88 -16.06
CA PRO A 263 -7.80 -21.92 -16.73
C PRO A 263 -8.97 -22.42 -15.86
N SER A 264 -8.72 -22.62 -14.57
CA SER A 264 -9.71 -23.10 -13.60
C SER A 264 -10.83 -22.07 -13.38
N VAL A 265 -10.46 -20.80 -13.18
CA VAL A 265 -11.42 -19.70 -13.01
C VAL A 265 -12.24 -19.50 -14.28
N LEU A 266 -11.63 -19.57 -15.46
CA LEU A 266 -12.34 -19.45 -16.74
C LEU A 266 -13.34 -20.59 -16.95
N ALA A 267 -12.95 -21.85 -16.67
CA ALA A 267 -13.83 -23.00 -16.81
C ALA A 267 -15.07 -22.92 -15.91
N VAL A 268 -14.89 -22.56 -14.62
CA VAL A 268 -16.00 -22.38 -13.68
C VAL A 268 -16.91 -21.23 -14.11
N SER A 269 -16.34 -20.12 -14.58
CA SER A 269 -17.09 -18.95 -15.06
C SER A 269 -17.95 -19.30 -16.28
N ILE A 270 -17.38 -19.98 -17.28
CA ILE A 270 -18.12 -20.44 -18.47
C ILE A 270 -19.26 -21.38 -18.07
N PHE A 271 -18.99 -22.35 -17.20
CA PHE A 271 -20.02 -23.29 -16.73
C PHE A 271 -21.20 -22.57 -16.06
N MET A 272 -20.93 -21.65 -15.13
CA MET A 272 -21.96 -20.86 -14.46
C MET A 272 -22.78 -20.00 -15.43
N CYS A 273 -22.14 -19.38 -16.44
CA CYS A 273 -22.81 -18.61 -17.48
C CYS A 273 -23.71 -19.45 -18.40
N MET A 274 -23.42 -20.75 -18.58
CA MET A 274 -24.22 -21.64 -19.43
C MET A 274 -25.46 -22.19 -18.71
N LEU A 275 -25.47 -22.27 -17.38
CA LEU A 275 -26.62 -22.80 -16.61
C LEU A 275 -27.95 -22.06 -16.88
N PRO A 276 -28.01 -20.70 -16.88
CA PRO A 276 -29.24 -19.98 -17.25
C PRO A 276 -29.71 -20.28 -18.68
N ILE A 277 -28.78 -20.42 -19.63
CA ILE A 277 -29.09 -20.70 -21.04
C ILE A 277 -29.75 -22.08 -21.16
N PHE A 278 -29.15 -23.11 -20.54
CA PHE A 278 -29.72 -24.46 -20.52
C PHE A 278 -31.07 -24.52 -19.79
N PHE A 279 -31.23 -23.78 -18.68
CA PHE A 279 -32.50 -23.69 -17.96
C PHE A 279 -33.62 -23.09 -18.84
N TYR A 280 -33.36 -21.94 -19.47
CA TYR A 280 -34.33 -21.30 -20.37
C TYR A 280 -34.68 -22.19 -21.57
N MET A 281 -33.69 -22.79 -22.23
CA MET A 281 -33.91 -23.69 -23.36
C MET A 281 -34.74 -24.92 -22.96
N SER A 282 -34.44 -25.52 -21.81
CA SER A 282 -35.20 -26.66 -21.26
C SER A 282 -36.65 -26.28 -20.96
N SER A 283 -36.89 -25.10 -20.38
CA SER A 283 -38.23 -24.60 -20.07
C SER A 283 -39.09 -24.42 -21.34
N VAL A 284 -38.51 -23.93 -22.43
CA VAL A 284 -39.19 -23.72 -23.71
C VAL A 284 -39.53 -25.05 -24.38
N ILE A 285 -38.60 -26.02 -24.37
CA ILE A 285 -38.81 -27.34 -24.94
C ILE A 285 -39.92 -28.07 -24.17
N HIS A 286 -39.86 -28.10 -22.84
CA HIS A 286 -40.85 -28.78 -22.00
C HIS A 286 -42.24 -28.12 -22.11
N SER A 287 -42.31 -26.79 -22.18
CA SER A 287 -43.55 -26.05 -22.44
C SER A 287 -44.18 -26.41 -23.80
N ARG A 288 -43.38 -26.53 -24.87
CA ARG A 288 -43.85 -26.96 -26.20
C ARG A 288 -44.37 -28.40 -26.19
N GLN A 289 -43.72 -29.32 -25.46
CA GLN A 289 -44.19 -30.71 -25.33
C GLN A 289 -45.50 -30.80 -24.54
N ARG A 290 -45.64 -30.06 -23.43
CA ARG A 290 -46.86 -30.07 -22.60
C ARG A 290 -48.08 -29.58 -23.37
N LYS A 291 -47.93 -28.55 -24.24
CA LYS A 291 -49.00 -28.08 -25.13
C LYS A 291 -49.46 -29.13 -26.15
N ARG A 292 -48.61 -30.06 -26.57
CA ARG A 292 -48.98 -31.17 -27.48
C ARG A 292 -49.72 -32.33 -26.78
N ARG A 293 -49.74 -32.38 -25.44
CA ARG A 293 -50.48 -33.40 -24.66
C ARG A 293 -51.85 -32.91 -24.14
N LEU A 294 -52.29 -31.70 -24.49
CA LEU A 294 -53.64 -31.24 -24.16
C LEU A 294 -54.70 -31.85 -25.09
N VAL A 295 -55.07 -33.08 -24.73
CA VAL A 295 -56.33 -33.81 -24.98
C VAL A 295 -57.29 -33.16 -25.98
N THR A 296 -57.39 -33.75 -27.18
CA THR A 296 -58.63 -33.67 -27.97
C THR A 296 -59.70 -34.48 -27.23
N SER A 297 -60.69 -33.80 -26.66
CA SER A 297 -61.80 -34.47 -25.97
C SER A 297 -62.55 -35.40 -26.93
N LYS A 298 -62.63 -36.70 -26.61
CA LYS A 298 -63.43 -37.67 -27.36
C LYS A 298 -64.91 -37.39 -27.10
N ARG A 299 -65.56 -36.71 -28.05
CA ARG A 299 -67.01 -36.52 -28.13
C ARG A 299 -67.73 -37.87 -27.95
N MET A 300 -68.61 -37.98 -26.95
CA MET A 300 -69.44 -39.19 -26.75
C MET A 300 -70.27 -39.43 -28.02
N LYS A 301 -70.20 -40.64 -28.58
CA LYS A 301 -71.12 -41.06 -29.64
C LYS A 301 -72.43 -41.50 -29.00
N SER A 302 -73.54 -40.96 -29.48
CA SER A 302 -74.87 -41.46 -29.17
C SER A 302 -75.03 -42.89 -29.67
N THR A 303 -75.55 -43.75 -28.81
CA THR A 303 -75.92 -45.14 -29.13
C THR A 303 -77.26 -45.17 -29.84
N ASN A 304 -77.36 -45.92 -30.95
CA ASN A 304 -78.58 -46.65 -31.31
C ASN A 304 -78.24 -47.79 -32.30
N SER A 305 -78.82 -48.97 -32.03
CA SER A 305 -79.07 -50.19 -32.85
C SER A 305 -78.49 -50.32 -34.28
N SER A 306 -78.14 -51.53 -34.78
CA SER A 306 -78.43 -52.91 -34.33
C SER A 306 -77.50 -53.96 -34.99
N ALA A 307 -77.63 -55.23 -34.53
CA ALA A 307 -77.07 -56.52 -35.01
C ALA A 307 -76.82 -56.70 -36.54
N SER A 308 -76.03 -57.66 -37.03
CA SER A 308 -75.61 -59.01 -36.54
C SER A 308 -74.17 -59.37 -37.03
N LEU A 309 -73.29 -60.03 -36.26
CA LEU A 309 -73.21 -61.45 -35.82
C LEU A 309 -73.07 -62.49 -36.94
N HIS A 310 -71.84 -63.00 -37.14
CA HIS A 310 -71.36 -64.33 -37.61
C HIS A 310 -69.83 -64.19 -37.86
N ARG A 311 -68.91 -65.14 -37.62
CA ARG A 311 -68.95 -66.59 -37.36
C ARG A 311 -68.08 -66.98 -36.14
N ALA A 312 -68.19 -68.24 -35.72
CA ALA A 312 -67.42 -68.84 -34.62
C ALA A 312 -66.31 -69.81 -35.11
N GLN A 313 -65.45 -70.22 -34.18
CA GLN A 313 -64.65 -71.48 -34.17
C GLN A 313 -63.48 -71.59 -35.18
N ALA A 314 -62.37 -72.29 -34.88
CA ALA A 314 -61.93 -72.94 -33.63
C ALA A 314 -60.40 -73.21 -33.65
N GLN A 315 -59.87 -73.56 -32.46
CA GLN A 315 -58.58 -74.20 -32.15
C GLN A 315 -57.30 -73.37 -32.39
#